data_AF-A0A9Q7XJM5-F1
#
_entry.id   AF-A0A9Q7XJM5-F1
#
_cell.length_a   1.000
_cell.length_b   1.000
_cell.length_c   1.000
_cell.angle_alpha   90.00
_cell.angle_beta   90.00
_cell.angle_gamma   90.00
#
_symmetry.space_group_name_H-M   'P 1'
#
loop_
_entity.id
_entity.type
_entity.pdbx_description
1 polymer ?
#
loop_
_entity_poly.entity_id
_entity_poly.type
_entity_poly.pdbx_seq_one_letter_code
_entity_poly.pdbx_strand_id
1 'polypeptide(L)'
;MFRTAAPPSAPSSFGNVSASAHASSSASGSVARHHTDRALARYPHRLNFYTFPPIHEVTIEQFESWAIDRLKVLAEIESSQARNRTYAETKDAVNALAKRLLPLNANTANKTTDLLAERFKDHASHFVLRLAFCRSEDLRRRFVKAESILFRLRFETDDATERESFMRSLNLDWKPVSNEEKRTYREQLVATHPKMASTFESETFFKVDWTRVTDLVEKRRVLMRAGQAWVPIKEQASLVLAEFQSRLFRDLEVTARALPRLDEDDRLLPVLSHLSMGFLAGISTDYSGSSITADGSTIVTAGLVDALVKTHAPMCMKNLHTTLTATGHLKHYGRLQYNLFLKELGLPVEEALVFWRRSFKNMTDDKFNKEYRYNIRHGYGLEGRRMNYPAKSCARILTQDQPGPQDSHGCPFRHFSTTNLSAAMVQHYGLNQSEQSEILSSVKQGHYHVACTRIFEITHQRQGVKKGQGLDGRGETVTHPNRYFESSWKLSQTEGSGEGSDGSQRNSPEQPVDLDSTDATEERSAAQQQPSTTAATEADGMDES
;
A
#
# COMPACT_ATOMS: atom_id res chain seq x y z
N MET A 1 53.38 12.94 30.50
CA MET A 1 54.16 11.77 30.04
C MET A 1 53.28 10.96 29.10
N PHE A 2 53.80 10.66 27.90
CA PHE A 2 53.24 9.82 26.80
C PHE A 2 51.95 10.31 26.12
N ARG A 3 51.78 10.27 24.79
CA ARG A 3 52.61 10.35 23.56
C ARG A 3 51.55 10.37 22.45
N THR A 4 51.44 11.44 21.67
CA THR A 4 50.53 11.55 20.52
C THR A 4 51.23 11.02 19.26
N ALA A 5 50.59 10.10 18.55
CA ALA A 5 51.11 9.54 17.29
C ALA A 5 50.42 10.20 16.08
N ALA A 6 51.25 10.61 15.12
CA ALA A 6 50.90 11.25 13.84
C ALA A 6 50.45 10.22 12.77
N PRO A 7 49.73 10.65 11.72
CA PRO A 7 49.24 9.76 10.67
C PRO A 7 50.32 9.49 9.60
N PRO A 8 50.27 8.34 8.87
CA PRO A 8 51.27 8.02 7.87
C PRO A 8 51.01 8.71 6.53
N SER A 9 52.12 9.10 5.91
CA SER A 9 52.33 9.78 4.64
C SER A 9 52.09 8.91 3.40
N ALA A 10 51.47 9.48 2.37
CA ALA A 10 51.39 8.95 1.02
C ALA A 10 52.68 9.23 0.22
N PRO A 11 53.16 8.33 -0.65
CA PRO A 11 54.19 8.66 -1.63
C PRO A 11 53.56 9.01 -2.97
N SER A 12 53.81 10.24 -3.41
CA SER A 12 53.67 10.72 -4.78
C SER A 12 54.90 10.32 -5.61
N SER A 13 54.70 9.68 -6.76
CA SER A 13 55.74 9.56 -7.78
C SER A 13 55.16 9.86 -9.17
N PHE A 14 55.39 11.08 -9.63
CA PHE A 14 55.30 11.46 -11.04
C PHE A 14 56.53 10.93 -11.77
N GLY A 15 56.31 10.29 -12.92
CA GLY A 15 57.35 9.92 -13.89
C GLY A 15 56.78 10.02 -15.30
N ASN A 16 57.13 11.10 -16.00
CA ASN A 16 56.99 11.27 -17.46
C ASN A 16 57.82 10.22 -18.21
N VAL A 17 57.35 9.71 -19.36
CA VAL A 17 58.08 9.63 -20.65
C VAL A 17 57.11 9.27 -21.82
N SER A 18 57.05 10.20 -22.78
CA SER A 18 57.00 10.14 -24.26
C SER A 18 56.18 9.13 -25.08
N ALA A 19 55.66 9.70 -26.17
CA ALA A 19 54.89 9.16 -27.27
C ALA A 19 55.61 8.10 -28.13
N SER A 20 54.83 7.20 -28.73
CA SER A 20 55.16 6.50 -29.98
C SER A 20 53.88 6.09 -30.74
N ALA A 21 53.79 6.60 -31.97
CA ALA A 21 53.29 6.02 -33.22
C ALA A 21 51.93 5.27 -33.32
N HIS A 22 51.17 5.73 -34.31
CA HIS A 22 50.00 5.11 -34.94
C HIS A 22 50.16 3.63 -35.31
N ALA A 23 49.11 2.84 -35.04
CA ALA A 23 48.68 1.77 -35.93
C ALA A 23 47.14 1.69 -35.90
N SER A 24 46.51 2.19 -36.96
CA SER A 24 45.09 2.05 -37.24
C SER A 24 44.76 0.60 -37.61
N SER A 25 43.93 -0.06 -36.81
CA SER A 25 43.13 -1.18 -37.28
C SER A 25 41.68 -0.97 -36.85
N SER A 26 40.84 -0.83 -37.87
CA SER A 26 39.39 -0.72 -37.79
C SER A 26 38.79 -2.03 -37.28
N ALA A 27 38.18 -2.01 -36.09
CA ALA A 27 37.26 -3.06 -35.66
C ALA A 27 36.07 -2.41 -34.92
N SER A 28 34.88 -2.70 -35.44
CA SER A 28 33.60 -2.10 -35.11
C SER A 28 33.23 -2.16 -33.62
N GLY A 29 32.59 -1.08 -33.16
CA GLY A 29 32.14 -0.78 -31.80
C GLY A 29 31.77 -1.94 -30.88
N SER A 30 32.58 -2.13 -29.83
CA SER A 30 32.29 -2.93 -28.65
C SER A 30 32.03 -2.02 -27.43
N VAL A 31 31.01 -1.16 -27.49
CA VAL A 31 30.66 -0.25 -26.37
C VAL A 31 29.51 -0.81 -25.51
N ALA A 32 28.79 -1.83 -25.99
CA ALA A 32 27.58 -2.34 -25.33
C ALA A 32 27.79 -3.51 -24.33
N ARG A 33 28.93 -4.22 -24.35
CA ARG A 33 29.18 -5.36 -23.43
C ARG A 33 29.52 -4.93 -22.00
N HIS A 34 30.18 -3.77 -21.83
CA HIS A 34 30.72 -3.37 -20.54
C HIS A 34 29.66 -2.97 -19.50
N HIS A 35 28.49 -2.44 -19.91
CA HIS A 35 27.47 -1.97 -18.96
C HIS A 35 26.66 -3.11 -18.33
N THR A 36 26.26 -4.12 -19.12
CA THR A 36 25.54 -5.30 -18.62
C THR A 36 26.44 -6.24 -17.80
N ASP A 37 27.71 -6.39 -18.17
CA ASP A 37 28.66 -7.20 -17.38
C ASP A 37 28.97 -6.56 -16.02
N ARG A 38 29.08 -5.23 -15.95
CA ARG A 38 29.28 -4.51 -14.69
C ARG A 38 28.03 -4.53 -13.81
N ALA A 39 26.84 -4.67 -14.42
CA ALA A 39 25.57 -4.87 -13.73
C ALA A 39 25.51 -6.18 -12.96
N LEU A 40 25.80 -7.26 -13.67
CA LEU A 40 25.78 -8.63 -13.16
C LEU A 40 26.91 -8.88 -12.17
N ALA A 41 28.04 -8.17 -12.28
CA ALA A 41 29.14 -8.28 -11.32
C ALA A 41 28.76 -7.78 -9.92
N ARG A 42 27.92 -6.74 -9.81
CA ARG A 42 27.52 -6.17 -8.50
C ARG A 42 26.16 -6.67 -8.01
N TYR A 43 25.21 -6.83 -8.92
CA TYR A 43 23.90 -7.38 -8.63
C TYR A 43 23.66 -8.55 -9.58
N PRO A 44 24.12 -9.77 -9.26
CA PRO A 44 24.00 -10.92 -10.14
C PRO A 44 22.55 -11.41 -10.30
N HIS A 45 21.73 -11.18 -9.27
CA HIS A 45 20.36 -11.68 -9.21
C HIS A 45 19.36 -10.55 -9.07
N ARG A 46 18.14 -10.78 -9.55
CA ARG A 46 16.96 -9.94 -9.31
C ARG A 46 16.59 -9.94 -7.82
N LEU A 47 16.63 -11.10 -7.18
CA LEU A 47 16.39 -11.27 -5.76
C LEU A 47 17.61 -10.85 -4.93
N ASN A 48 17.36 -10.29 -3.75
CA ASN A 48 18.42 -9.83 -2.85
C ASN A 48 18.03 -10.02 -1.38
N PHE A 49 18.96 -10.48 -0.55
CA PHE A 49 18.80 -10.57 0.92
C PHE A 49 19.17 -9.27 1.64
N TYR A 50 19.67 -8.27 0.89
CA TYR A 50 20.05 -6.96 1.40
C TYR A 50 21.06 -7.07 2.56
N THR A 51 22.11 -7.87 2.35
CA THR A 51 23.10 -8.20 3.39
C THR A 51 24.13 -7.10 3.61
N PHE A 52 24.46 -6.33 2.57
CA PHE A 52 25.50 -5.31 2.62
C PHE A 52 24.90 -3.94 2.27
N PRO A 53 25.17 -2.88 3.06
CA PRO A 53 24.64 -1.56 2.78
C PRO A 53 25.18 -0.99 1.46
N PRO A 54 24.39 -0.17 0.73
CA PRO A 54 24.87 0.51 -0.46
C PRO A 54 25.93 1.56 -0.09
N ILE A 55 27.13 1.46 -0.69
CA ILE A 55 28.26 2.38 -0.49
C ILE A 55 28.27 3.59 -1.44
N HIS A 56 27.21 3.77 -2.23
CA HIS A 56 27.15 4.80 -3.25
C HIS A 56 26.45 6.05 -2.73
N GLU A 57 26.91 7.21 -3.19
CA GLU A 57 26.26 8.49 -2.89
C GLU A 57 24.94 8.61 -3.65
N VAL A 58 23.93 9.14 -2.97
CA VAL A 58 22.60 9.43 -3.51
C VAL A 58 22.21 10.84 -3.11
N THR A 59 21.48 11.55 -3.96
CA THR A 59 20.94 12.86 -3.57
C THR A 59 19.82 12.68 -2.54
N ILE A 60 19.53 13.72 -1.75
CA ILE A 60 18.44 13.68 -0.76
C ILE A 60 17.09 13.45 -1.46
N GLU A 61 16.89 14.04 -2.63
CA GLU A 61 15.68 13.86 -3.44
C GLU A 61 15.53 12.40 -3.94
N GLN A 62 16.62 11.77 -4.38
CA GLN A 62 16.62 10.35 -4.74
C GLN A 62 16.36 9.47 -3.51
N PHE A 63 17.01 9.78 -2.40
CA PHE A 63 16.84 9.10 -1.12
C PHE A 63 15.36 9.09 -0.68
N GLU A 64 14.70 10.25 -0.69
CA GLU A 64 13.30 10.38 -0.32
C GLU A 64 12.35 9.75 -1.36
N SER A 65 12.52 10.08 -2.65
CA SER A 65 11.63 9.58 -3.71
C SER A 65 11.66 8.05 -3.84
N TRP A 66 12.83 7.42 -3.77
CA TRP A 66 12.96 5.96 -3.86
C TRP A 66 12.37 5.26 -2.63
N ALA A 67 12.52 5.87 -1.45
CA ALA A 67 11.89 5.37 -0.23
C ALA A 67 10.37 5.46 -0.31
N ILE A 68 9.82 6.59 -0.79
CA ILE A 68 8.38 6.76 -1.00
C ILE A 68 7.84 5.74 -2.00
N ASP A 69 8.54 5.49 -3.11
CA ASP A 69 8.12 4.51 -4.11
C ASP A 69 8.04 3.10 -3.54
N ARG A 70 9.06 2.64 -2.80
CA ARG A 70 9.00 1.34 -2.11
C ARG A 70 7.89 1.33 -1.07
N LEU A 71 7.75 2.42 -0.32
CA LEU A 71 6.73 2.53 0.72
C LEU A 71 5.32 2.40 0.16
N LYS A 72 5.04 2.95 -1.02
CA LYS A 72 3.76 2.78 -1.74
C LYS A 72 3.46 1.32 -2.03
N VAL A 73 4.47 0.56 -2.46
CA VAL A 73 4.31 -0.88 -2.73
C VAL A 73 4.02 -1.64 -1.42
N LEU A 74 4.74 -1.35 -0.34
CA LEU A 74 4.53 -2.01 0.96
C LEU A 74 3.18 -1.64 1.60
N ALA A 75 2.76 -0.39 1.48
CA ALA A 75 1.47 0.09 1.96
C ALA A 75 0.30 -0.60 1.24
N GLU A 76 0.43 -0.90 -0.07
CA GLU A 76 -0.61 -1.63 -0.80
C GLU A 76 -0.74 -3.09 -0.33
N ILE A 77 0.38 -3.74 0.05
CA ILE A 77 0.35 -5.08 0.66
C ILE A 77 -0.46 -5.04 1.95
N GLU A 78 -0.17 -4.09 2.83
CA GLU A 78 -0.85 -3.98 4.11
C GLU A 78 -2.32 -3.59 3.97
N SER A 79 -2.61 -2.62 3.09
CA SER A 79 -3.98 -2.22 2.73
C SER A 79 -4.79 -3.40 2.16
N SER A 80 -4.18 -4.22 1.30
CA SER A 80 -4.84 -5.41 0.74
C SER A 80 -5.14 -6.45 1.82
N GLN A 81 -4.22 -6.67 2.76
CA GLN A 81 -4.44 -7.56 3.92
C GLN A 81 -5.55 -7.04 4.84
N ALA A 82 -5.53 -5.75 5.17
CA ALA A 82 -6.52 -5.13 6.04
C ALA A 82 -7.94 -5.16 5.44
N ARG A 83 -8.05 -5.20 4.10
CA ARG A 83 -9.33 -5.35 3.38
C ARG A 83 -9.76 -6.80 3.18
N ASN A 84 -9.00 -7.77 3.68
CA ASN A 84 -9.23 -9.20 3.49
C ASN A 84 -9.28 -9.61 2.00
N ARG A 85 -8.47 -8.97 1.14
CA ARG A 85 -8.30 -9.42 -0.25
C ARG A 85 -7.66 -10.82 -0.28
N THR A 86 -8.01 -11.59 -1.29
CA THR A 86 -7.36 -12.88 -1.52
C THR A 86 -5.88 -12.70 -1.87
N TYR A 87 -5.09 -13.76 -1.74
CA TYR A 87 -3.66 -13.73 -2.10
C TYR A 87 -3.45 -13.39 -3.58
N ALA A 88 -4.31 -13.89 -4.47
CA ALA A 88 -4.24 -13.63 -5.90
C ALA A 88 -4.50 -12.15 -6.23
N GLU A 89 -5.57 -11.57 -5.68
CA GLU A 89 -5.88 -10.14 -5.87
C GLU A 89 -4.77 -9.24 -5.32
N THR A 90 -4.22 -9.60 -4.16
CA THR A 90 -3.08 -8.88 -3.55
C THR A 90 -1.86 -8.95 -4.45
N LYS A 91 -1.55 -10.14 -5.00
CA LYS A 91 -0.43 -10.35 -5.93
C LYS A 91 -0.58 -9.47 -7.18
N ASP A 92 -1.75 -9.43 -7.79
CA ASP A 92 -1.98 -8.66 -9.02
C ASP A 92 -1.89 -7.15 -8.77
N ALA A 93 -2.54 -6.65 -7.70
CA ALA A 93 -2.49 -5.23 -7.32
C ALA A 93 -1.05 -4.77 -7.01
N VAL A 94 -0.31 -5.56 -6.23
CA VAL A 94 1.07 -5.24 -5.84
C VAL A 94 2.02 -5.33 -7.04
N ASN A 95 1.87 -6.32 -7.91
CA ASN A 95 2.69 -6.44 -9.13
C ASN A 95 2.45 -5.28 -10.09
N ALA A 96 1.19 -4.85 -10.28
CA ALA A 96 0.87 -3.70 -11.10
C ALA A 96 1.51 -2.41 -10.56
N LEU A 97 1.46 -2.21 -9.24
CA LEU A 97 2.06 -1.05 -8.59
C LEU A 97 3.60 -1.10 -8.61
N ALA A 98 4.17 -2.28 -8.33
CA ALA A 98 5.62 -2.51 -8.35
C ALA A 98 6.19 -2.28 -9.75
N LYS A 99 5.52 -2.74 -10.81
CA LYS A 99 5.96 -2.50 -12.21
C LYS A 99 6.06 -1.01 -12.54
N ARG A 100 5.24 -0.16 -11.93
CA ARG A 100 5.23 1.28 -12.16
C ARG A 100 6.24 2.04 -11.29
N LEU A 101 6.36 1.69 -10.01
CA LEU A 101 7.13 2.46 -9.03
C LEU A 101 8.50 1.86 -8.71
N LEU A 102 8.62 0.54 -8.76
CA LEU A 102 9.82 -0.21 -8.38
C LEU A 102 10.08 -1.34 -9.39
N PRO A 103 10.30 -0.99 -10.68
CA PRO A 103 10.56 -1.98 -11.71
C PRO A 103 11.82 -2.78 -11.37
N LEU A 104 11.73 -4.08 -11.58
CA LEU A 104 12.81 -5.01 -11.28
C LEU A 104 12.75 -6.16 -12.27
N ASN A 105 13.35 -5.94 -13.44
CA ASN A 105 13.30 -6.85 -14.57
C ASN A 105 14.32 -8.01 -14.44
N ALA A 106 14.00 -9.14 -15.08
CA ALA A 106 14.89 -10.30 -15.18
C ALA A 106 16.17 -9.98 -15.98
N ASN A 107 17.23 -10.80 -15.83
CA ASN A 107 18.46 -10.62 -16.62
C ASN A 107 18.22 -10.83 -18.13
N THR A 108 17.14 -11.53 -18.48
CA THR A 108 16.71 -11.79 -19.86
C THR A 108 15.96 -10.63 -20.51
N ALA A 109 15.70 -9.54 -19.77
CA ALA A 109 14.98 -8.38 -20.28
C ALA A 109 15.76 -7.62 -21.38
N ASN A 110 15.01 -6.89 -22.21
CA ASN A 110 15.56 -6.17 -23.37
C ASN A 110 16.68 -5.20 -22.98
N LYS A 111 17.69 -5.10 -23.86
CA LYS A 111 18.93 -4.32 -23.67
C LYS A 111 18.75 -2.81 -23.44
N THR A 112 17.54 -2.29 -23.62
CA THR A 112 17.20 -0.88 -23.38
C THR A 112 16.92 -0.56 -21.92
N THR A 113 16.79 -1.58 -21.06
CA THR A 113 16.50 -1.41 -19.63
C THR A 113 17.79 -1.29 -18.82
N ASP A 114 17.91 -0.23 -18.01
CA ASP A 114 19.02 -0.08 -17.06
C ASP A 114 18.78 -0.94 -15.81
N LEU A 115 19.17 -2.21 -15.90
CA LEU A 115 19.07 -3.18 -14.80
C LEU A 115 19.87 -2.76 -13.55
N LEU A 116 20.95 -1.98 -13.72
CA LEU A 116 21.73 -1.48 -12.59
C LEU A 116 20.96 -0.46 -11.79
N ALA A 117 20.36 0.51 -12.47
CA ALA A 117 19.56 1.54 -11.83
C ALA A 117 18.35 0.92 -11.10
N GLU A 118 17.67 -0.05 -11.72
CA GLU A 118 16.56 -0.78 -11.10
C GLU A 118 16.98 -1.49 -9.80
N ARG A 119 18.05 -2.30 -9.87
CA ARG A 119 18.56 -3.05 -8.70
C ARG A 119 19.11 -2.13 -7.63
N PHE A 120 19.77 -1.04 -8.03
CA PHE A 120 20.28 -0.06 -7.09
C PHE A 120 19.15 0.70 -6.39
N LYS A 121 18.11 1.13 -7.12
CA LYS A 121 16.91 1.75 -6.55
C LYS A 121 16.23 0.81 -5.55
N ASP A 122 16.08 -0.46 -5.91
CA ASP A 122 15.52 -1.49 -5.01
C ASP A 122 16.36 -1.66 -3.74
N HIS A 123 17.68 -1.79 -3.91
CA HIS A 123 18.61 -1.95 -2.81
C HIS A 123 18.64 -0.73 -1.87
N ALA A 124 18.80 0.47 -2.43
CA ALA A 124 18.85 1.70 -1.66
C ALA A 124 17.54 1.97 -0.92
N SER A 125 16.40 1.90 -1.61
CA SER A 125 15.08 2.12 -0.99
C SER A 125 14.82 1.18 0.19
N HIS A 126 15.23 -0.08 0.11
CA HIS A 126 15.13 -1.02 1.23
C HIS A 126 15.90 -0.54 2.47
N PHE A 127 17.16 -0.13 2.30
CA PHE A 127 17.99 0.36 3.40
C PHE A 127 17.51 1.70 3.95
N VAL A 128 16.98 2.60 3.12
CA VAL A 128 16.34 3.83 3.61
C VAL A 128 15.15 3.52 4.51
N LEU A 129 14.30 2.57 4.10
CA LEU A 129 13.16 2.16 4.93
C LEU A 129 13.61 1.46 6.22
N ARG A 130 14.73 0.71 6.23
CA ARG A 130 15.29 0.17 7.49
C ARG A 130 15.53 1.27 8.53
N LEU A 131 16.08 2.41 8.11
CA LEU A 131 16.29 3.57 9.00
C LEU A 131 14.97 4.12 9.55
N ALA A 132 13.93 4.21 8.71
CA ALA A 132 12.63 4.75 9.11
C ALA A 132 11.87 3.81 10.07
N PHE A 133 11.89 2.50 9.79
CA PHE A 133 11.07 1.50 10.51
C PHE A 133 11.77 0.83 11.70
N CYS A 134 13.06 1.05 11.92
CA CYS A 134 13.77 0.46 13.07
C CYS A 134 13.40 1.09 14.43
N ARG A 135 12.74 2.26 14.44
CA ARG A 135 12.53 3.11 15.64
C ARG A 135 11.63 2.50 16.72
N SER A 136 10.64 1.69 16.34
CA SER A 136 9.74 1.03 17.29
C SER A 136 9.60 -0.45 16.94
N GLU A 137 9.20 -1.26 17.92
CA GLU A 137 8.95 -2.68 17.70
C GLU A 137 7.79 -2.91 16.72
N ASP A 138 6.71 -2.14 16.85
CA ASP A 138 5.54 -2.25 15.97
C ASP A 138 5.89 -1.92 14.51
N LEU A 139 6.67 -0.86 14.29
CA LEU A 139 7.13 -0.49 12.95
C LEU A 139 8.02 -1.58 12.35
N ARG A 140 8.94 -2.16 13.14
CA ARG A 140 9.79 -3.28 12.71
C ARG A 140 8.94 -4.48 12.31
N ARG A 141 7.98 -4.88 13.13
CA ARG A 141 7.09 -6.04 12.86
C ARG A 141 6.28 -5.83 11.58
N ARG A 142 5.68 -4.66 11.39
CA ARG A 142 4.89 -4.36 10.18
C ARG A 142 5.76 -4.30 8.92
N PHE A 143 6.92 -3.64 8.99
CA PHE A 143 7.86 -3.56 7.87
C PHE A 143 8.36 -4.95 7.46
N VAL A 144 8.83 -5.77 8.41
CA VAL A 144 9.30 -7.14 8.14
C VAL A 144 8.21 -7.99 7.50
N LYS A 145 6.96 -7.89 7.97
CA LYS A 145 5.83 -8.62 7.40
C LYS A 145 5.57 -8.20 5.95
N ALA A 146 5.42 -6.91 5.68
CA ALA A 146 5.15 -6.39 4.34
C ALA A 146 6.30 -6.72 3.36
N GLU A 147 7.54 -6.53 3.80
CA GLU A 147 8.74 -6.78 3.02
C GLU A 147 8.93 -8.27 2.70
N SER A 148 8.61 -9.17 3.65
CA SER A 148 8.64 -10.62 3.44
C SER A 148 7.61 -11.07 2.41
N ILE A 149 6.45 -10.42 2.36
CA ILE A 149 5.43 -10.69 1.33
C ILE A 149 5.90 -10.18 -0.02
N LEU A 150 6.47 -8.97 -0.10
CA LEU A 150 7.04 -8.46 -1.34
C LEU A 150 8.14 -9.39 -1.88
N PHE A 151 9.01 -9.90 -0.99
CA PHE A 151 10.04 -10.86 -1.35
C PHE A 151 9.44 -12.19 -1.84
N ARG A 152 8.39 -12.71 -1.18
CA ARG A 152 7.64 -13.90 -1.65
C ARG A 152 7.08 -13.71 -3.05
N LEU A 153 6.40 -12.59 -3.30
CA LEU A 153 5.81 -12.29 -4.60
C LEU A 153 6.90 -12.28 -5.69
N ARG A 154 8.03 -11.63 -5.42
CA ARG A 154 9.17 -11.61 -6.34
C ARG A 154 9.72 -13.00 -6.59
N PHE A 155 9.93 -13.80 -5.54
CA PHE A 155 10.45 -15.17 -5.63
C PHE A 155 9.55 -16.11 -6.45
N GLU A 156 8.23 -15.95 -6.35
CA GLU A 156 7.27 -16.71 -7.16
C GLU A 156 7.27 -16.31 -8.64
N THR A 157 7.46 -15.01 -8.92
CA THR A 157 7.49 -14.46 -10.29
C THR A 157 8.87 -14.51 -10.94
N ASP A 158 9.86 -15.11 -10.27
CA ASP A 158 11.23 -15.16 -10.76
C ASP A 158 11.46 -16.34 -11.71
N ASP A 159 12.42 -16.18 -12.62
CA ASP A 159 12.79 -17.22 -13.56
C ASP A 159 13.39 -18.41 -12.82
N ALA A 160 13.02 -19.64 -13.21
CA ALA A 160 13.44 -20.85 -12.51
C ALA A 160 14.98 -20.99 -12.42
N THR A 161 15.68 -20.62 -13.49
CA THR A 161 17.15 -20.65 -13.58
C THR A 161 17.81 -19.58 -12.70
N GLU A 162 17.29 -18.34 -12.70
CA GLU A 162 17.79 -17.27 -11.84
C GLU A 162 17.57 -17.58 -10.37
N ARG A 163 16.38 -18.09 -10.03
CA ARG A 163 16.02 -18.50 -8.68
C ARG A 163 16.92 -19.60 -8.16
N GLU A 164 17.20 -20.62 -8.99
CA GLU A 164 18.13 -21.68 -8.60
C GLU A 164 19.55 -21.15 -8.39
N SER A 165 20.03 -20.27 -9.28
CA SER A 165 21.33 -19.62 -9.15
C SER A 165 21.43 -18.77 -7.87
N PHE A 166 20.38 -18.02 -7.56
CA PHE A 166 20.26 -17.24 -6.32
C PHE A 166 20.26 -18.13 -5.08
N MET A 167 19.52 -19.25 -5.09
CA MET A 167 19.50 -20.17 -3.95
C MET A 167 20.86 -20.80 -3.69
N ARG A 168 21.63 -21.12 -4.74
CA ARG A 168 22.99 -21.63 -4.60
C ARG A 168 23.94 -20.59 -4.02
N SER A 169 23.78 -19.31 -4.33
CA SER A 169 24.66 -18.25 -3.82
C SER A 169 24.43 -17.91 -2.34
N LEU A 170 23.26 -18.25 -1.78
CA LEU A 170 22.93 -17.97 -0.39
C LEU A 170 23.67 -18.85 0.63
N ASN A 171 24.30 -19.95 0.21
CA ASN A 171 25.03 -20.90 1.08
C ASN A 171 24.28 -21.21 2.37
N LEU A 172 22.98 -21.48 2.27
CA LEU A 172 22.17 -21.82 3.42
C LEU A 172 22.60 -23.21 3.86
N ASP A 173 23.04 -23.38 5.12
CA ASP A 173 23.59 -24.62 5.69
C ASP A 173 22.61 -25.80 5.64
N TRP A 174 22.34 -26.31 4.43
CA TRP A 174 21.36 -27.33 4.12
C TRP A 174 22.10 -28.53 3.61
N LYS A 175 21.98 -29.64 4.34
CA LYS A 175 22.70 -30.86 3.99
C LYS A 175 21.80 -31.69 3.07
N PRO A 176 22.20 -32.01 1.84
CA PRO A 176 21.41 -32.91 1.00
C PRO A 176 21.30 -34.26 1.70
N VAL A 177 20.09 -34.82 1.69
CA VAL A 177 19.82 -36.15 2.26
C VAL A 177 20.27 -37.21 1.26
N SER A 178 21.05 -38.18 1.71
CA SER A 178 21.50 -39.27 0.84
C SER A 178 20.34 -40.16 0.41
N ASN A 179 20.47 -40.84 -0.73
CA ASN A 179 19.45 -41.78 -1.19
C ASN A 179 19.22 -42.93 -0.20
N GLU A 180 20.23 -43.31 0.56
CA GLU A 180 20.15 -44.33 1.62
C GLU A 180 19.31 -43.85 2.81
N GLU A 181 19.58 -42.64 3.31
CA GLU A 181 18.78 -42.03 4.37
C GLU A 181 17.33 -41.81 3.93
N LYS A 182 17.14 -41.34 2.68
CA LYS A 182 15.82 -41.14 2.08
C LYS A 182 15.03 -42.44 2.02
N ARG A 183 15.64 -43.56 1.62
CA ARG A 183 15.00 -44.89 1.61
C ARG A 183 14.67 -45.38 3.01
N THR A 184 15.58 -45.18 3.96
CA THR A 184 15.40 -45.58 5.36
C THR A 184 14.17 -44.93 5.99
N TYR A 185 13.94 -43.64 5.71
CA TYR A 185 12.81 -42.89 6.26
C TYR A 185 11.61 -42.76 5.31
N ARG A 186 11.55 -43.59 4.26
CA ARG A 186 10.53 -43.49 3.20
C ARG A 186 9.11 -43.43 3.74
N GLU A 187 8.72 -44.35 4.61
CA GLU A 187 7.35 -44.41 5.17
C GLU A 187 7.01 -43.13 5.93
N GLN A 188 7.95 -42.64 6.74
CA GLN A 188 7.78 -41.44 7.57
C GLN A 188 7.72 -40.18 6.72
N LEU A 189 8.58 -40.07 5.69
CA LEU A 189 8.60 -38.94 4.76
C LEU A 189 7.32 -38.90 3.91
N VAL A 190 6.87 -40.05 3.41
CA VAL A 190 5.61 -40.15 2.65
C VAL A 190 4.40 -39.85 3.55
N ALA A 191 4.42 -40.24 4.83
CA ALA A 191 3.36 -39.91 5.77
C ALA A 191 3.19 -38.39 5.97
N THR A 192 4.28 -37.61 5.90
CA THR A 192 4.21 -36.14 6.00
C THR A 192 3.57 -35.50 4.76
N HIS A 193 3.74 -36.11 3.58
CA HIS A 193 3.17 -35.67 2.30
C HIS A 193 2.59 -36.84 1.50
N PRO A 194 1.36 -37.30 1.81
CA PRO A 194 0.77 -38.48 1.18
C PRO A 194 0.67 -38.39 -0.35
N LYS A 195 0.44 -37.17 -0.87
CA LYS A 195 0.37 -36.89 -2.32
C LYS A 195 1.71 -37.07 -3.05
N MET A 196 2.82 -37.19 -2.32
CA MET A 196 4.16 -37.36 -2.87
C MET A 196 4.56 -38.83 -3.02
N ALA A 197 3.73 -39.77 -2.57
CA ALA A 197 4.03 -41.21 -2.64
C ALA A 197 4.41 -41.68 -4.06
N SER A 198 3.75 -41.13 -5.09
CA SER A 198 3.99 -41.44 -6.50
C SER A 198 5.25 -40.78 -7.10
N THR A 199 5.72 -39.67 -6.52
CA THR A 199 6.87 -38.89 -6.99
C THR A 199 8.07 -38.95 -6.03
N PHE A 200 8.00 -39.83 -5.04
CA PHE A 200 8.98 -39.90 -3.96
C PHE A 200 10.40 -40.14 -4.48
N GLU A 201 10.59 -41.01 -5.47
CA GLU A 201 11.92 -41.35 -5.98
C GLU A 201 12.62 -40.17 -6.65
N SER A 202 11.90 -39.30 -7.36
CA SER A 202 12.48 -38.12 -8.03
C SER A 202 12.62 -36.89 -7.11
N GLU A 203 11.91 -36.85 -5.98
CA GLU A 203 11.97 -35.72 -5.05
C GLU A 203 13.31 -35.69 -4.29
N THR A 204 13.96 -34.53 -4.22
CA THR A 204 15.14 -34.35 -3.35
C THR A 204 14.73 -33.82 -1.98
N PHE A 205 15.48 -34.22 -0.95
CA PHE A 205 15.29 -33.76 0.41
C PHE A 205 16.58 -33.15 0.93
N PHE A 206 16.44 -32.17 1.81
CA PHE A 206 17.54 -31.61 2.56
C PHE A 206 17.22 -31.59 4.05
N LYS A 207 18.28 -31.59 4.84
CA LYS A 207 18.27 -31.63 6.29
C LYS A 207 18.66 -30.28 6.84
N VAL A 208 17.84 -29.78 7.77
CA VAL A 208 18.04 -28.50 8.46
C VAL A 208 17.68 -28.63 9.94
N ASP A 209 18.16 -27.73 10.78
CA ASP A 209 17.70 -27.67 12.16
C ASP A 209 16.22 -27.26 12.21
N TRP A 210 15.43 -27.95 13.04
CA TRP A 210 13.97 -27.78 13.04
C TRP A 210 13.52 -26.35 13.39
N THR A 211 14.34 -25.63 14.15
CA THR A 211 14.12 -24.23 14.55
C THR A 211 14.08 -23.27 13.36
N ARG A 212 14.59 -23.68 12.19
CA ARG A 212 14.56 -22.88 10.94
C ARG A 212 13.29 -23.08 10.12
N VAL A 213 12.50 -24.12 10.42
CA VAL A 213 11.29 -24.53 9.67
C VAL A 213 10.07 -24.67 10.58
N THR A 214 9.93 -23.77 11.55
CA THR A 214 8.85 -23.82 12.54
C THR A 214 7.46 -23.80 11.90
N ASP A 215 7.30 -23.11 10.78
CA ASP A 215 6.06 -23.02 10.01
C ASP A 215 5.67 -24.35 9.35
N LEU A 216 6.65 -25.13 8.88
CA LEU A 216 6.43 -26.47 8.34
C LEU A 216 6.18 -27.49 9.45
N VAL A 217 6.84 -27.31 10.59
CA VAL A 217 6.67 -28.15 11.78
C VAL A 217 5.27 -28.01 12.35
N GLU A 218 4.78 -26.78 12.52
CA GLU A 218 3.43 -26.48 13.02
C GLU A 218 2.35 -27.19 12.17
N LYS A 219 2.55 -27.19 10.85
CA LYS A 219 1.64 -27.83 9.88
C LYS A 219 1.86 -29.33 9.71
N ARG A 220 2.81 -29.93 10.44
CA ARG A 220 3.22 -31.34 10.33
C ARG A 220 3.62 -31.75 8.91
N ARG A 221 4.28 -30.83 8.20
CA ARG A 221 4.68 -30.96 6.78
C ARG A 221 6.10 -31.47 6.58
N VAL A 222 6.83 -31.72 7.67
CA VAL A 222 8.22 -32.17 7.65
C VAL A 222 8.43 -33.27 8.68
N LEU A 223 9.35 -34.20 8.40
CA LEU A 223 9.76 -35.20 9.36
C LEU A 223 10.77 -34.58 10.32
N MET A 224 10.55 -34.69 11.62
CA MET A 224 11.51 -34.28 12.64
C MET A 224 12.12 -35.48 13.35
N ARG A 225 13.45 -35.50 13.48
CA ARG A 225 14.18 -36.53 14.24
C ARG A 225 15.51 -35.97 14.75
N ALA A 226 15.82 -36.24 16.01
CA ALA A 226 17.08 -35.84 16.67
C ALA A 226 17.43 -34.34 16.48
N GLY A 227 16.44 -33.45 16.60
CA GLY A 227 16.62 -32.00 16.44
C GLY A 227 16.77 -31.52 14.99
N GLN A 228 16.60 -32.40 14.00
CA GLN A 228 16.70 -32.06 12.59
C GLN A 228 15.39 -32.33 11.86
N ALA A 229 15.12 -31.54 10.83
CA ALA A 229 13.96 -31.64 9.97
C ALA A 229 14.39 -32.05 8.55
N TRP A 230 13.66 -33.02 7.97
CA TRP A 230 13.79 -33.43 6.59
C TRP A 230 12.71 -32.73 5.77
N VAL A 231 13.16 -31.94 4.81
CA VAL A 231 12.31 -31.02 4.08
C VAL A 231 12.41 -31.31 2.59
N PRO A 232 11.28 -31.47 1.87
CA PRO A 232 11.27 -31.66 0.42
C PRO A 232 11.75 -30.41 -0.32
N ILE A 233 12.31 -30.59 -1.53
CA ILE A 233 12.73 -29.48 -2.39
C ILE A 233 11.58 -28.53 -2.75
N LYS A 234 10.36 -29.04 -2.85
CA LYS A 234 9.14 -28.21 -3.04
C LYS A 234 8.92 -27.17 -1.92
N GLU A 235 9.40 -27.43 -0.70
CA GLU A 235 9.27 -26.52 0.45
C GLU A 235 10.49 -25.63 0.65
N GLN A 236 11.49 -25.70 -0.24
CA GLN A 236 12.68 -24.86 -0.19
C GLN A 236 12.36 -23.36 -0.18
N ALA A 237 11.30 -22.95 -0.88
CA ALA A 237 10.82 -21.57 -0.88
C ALA A 237 10.51 -21.07 0.54
N SER A 238 9.75 -21.85 1.32
CA SER A 238 9.34 -21.51 2.70
C SER A 238 10.54 -21.23 3.59
N LEU A 239 11.62 -21.99 3.41
CA LEU A 239 12.88 -21.81 4.11
C LEU A 239 13.62 -20.52 3.77
N VAL A 240 13.75 -20.20 2.47
CA VAL A 240 14.38 -18.95 2.02
C VAL A 240 13.61 -17.75 2.60
N LEU A 241 12.28 -17.82 2.60
CA LEU A 241 11.42 -16.77 3.15
C LEU A 241 11.61 -16.61 4.67
N ALA A 242 11.65 -17.72 5.42
CA ALA A 242 11.84 -17.69 6.87
C ALA A 242 13.22 -17.14 7.25
N GLU A 243 14.26 -17.52 6.50
CA GLU A 243 15.61 -16.99 6.68
C GLU A 243 15.67 -15.48 6.38
N PHE A 244 15.08 -15.04 5.27
CA PHE A 244 14.99 -13.63 4.91
C PHE A 244 14.33 -12.81 6.02
N GLN A 245 13.17 -13.27 6.50
CA GLN A 245 12.42 -12.62 7.57
C GLN A 245 13.25 -12.50 8.85
N SER A 246 13.91 -13.59 9.25
CA SER A 246 14.71 -13.64 10.49
C SER A 246 15.94 -12.73 10.41
N ARG A 247 16.65 -12.72 9.28
CA ARG A 247 17.80 -11.83 9.04
C ARG A 247 17.37 -10.37 9.05
N LEU A 248 16.32 -10.03 8.31
CA LEU A 248 15.81 -8.66 8.24
C LEU A 248 15.41 -8.14 9.62
N PHE A 249 14.72 -8.96 10.41
CA PHE A 249 14.33 -8.58 11.77
C PHE A 249 15.57 -8.26 12.62
N ARG A 250 16.58 -9.14 12.64
CA ARG A 250 17.84 -8.93 13.36
C ARG A 250 18.56 -7.66 12.90
N ASP A 251 18.64 -7.43 11.60
CA ASP A 251 19.34 -6.27 11.04
C ASP A 251 18.66 -4.95 11.45
N LEU A 252 17.32 -4.92 11.55
CA LEU A 252 16.59 -3.76 12.05
C LEU A 252 16.87 -3.50 13.52
N GLU A 253 17.07 -4.53 14.35
CA GLU A 253 17.46 -4.33 15.75
C GLU A 253 18.86 -3.73 15.87
N VAL A 254 19.80 -4.21 15.06
CA VAL A 254 21.16 -3.65 14.99
C VAL A 254 21.11 -2.20 14.52
N THR A 255 20.32 -1.92 13.49
CA THR A 255 20.12 -0.57 12.95
C THR A 255 19.54 0.37 14.02
N ALA A 256 18.53 -0.08 14.77
CA ALA A 256 17.92 0.71 15.85
C ALA A 256 18.95 1.10 16.94
N ARG A 257 19.87 0.19 17.28
CA ARG A 257 20.94 0.45 18.26
C ARG A 257 21.98 1.45 17.75
N ALA A 258 22.22 1.48 16.44
CA ALA A 258 23.17 2.39 15.81
C ALA A 258 22.56 3.77 15.49
N LEU A 259 21.23 3.86 15.42
CA LEU A 259 20.49 5.06 15.00
C LEU A 259 20.84 6.34 15.80
N PRO A 260 21.05 6.33 17.13
CA PRO A 260 21.39 7.55 17.87
C PRO A 260 22.67 8.25 17.40
N ARG A 261 23.59 7.53 16.74
CA ARG A 261 24.80 8.12 16.14
C ARG A 261 24.51 8.93 14.87
N LEU A 262 23.36 8.68 14.24
CA LEU A 262 22.88 9.37 13.04
C LEU A 262 21.98 10.57 13.39
N ASP A 263 21.52 10.66 14.65
CA ASP A 263 20.65 11.73 15.16
C ASP A 263 21.34 13.12 15.13
N GLU A 264 22.64 13.18 14.83
CA GLU A 264 23.40 14.41 14.60
C GLU A 264 23.11 15.05 13.22
N ASP A 265 22.52 14.33 12.27
CA ASP A 265 22.18 14.87 10.94
C ASP A 265 20.72 15.36 10.88
N ASP A 266 20.53 16.66 11.10
CA ASP A 266 19.24 17.37 11.05
C ASP A 266 18.47 17.17 9.73
N ARG A 267 19.13 16.75 8.64
CA ARG A 267 18.50 16.58 7.32
C ARG A 267 17.72 15.28 7.20
N LEU A 268 18.12 14.23 7.90
CA LEU A 268 17.56 12.88 7.72
C LEU A 268 16.32 12.64 8.60
N LEU A 269 16.29 13.19 9.81
CA LEU A 269 15.20 12.95 10.76
C LEU A 269 13.82 13.38 10.25
N PRO A 270 13.65 14.55 9.59
CA PRO A 270 12.37 14.93 9.03
C PRO A 270 11.88 13.91 7.99
N VAL A 271 12.76 13.46 7.09
CA VAL A 271 12.42 12.49 6.04
C VAL A 271 12.03 11.14 6.65
N LEU A 272 12.79 10.61 7.59
CA LEU A 272 12.48 9.34 8.26
C LEU A 272 11.18 9.40 9.06
N SER A 273 10.90 10.54 9.71
CA SER A 273 9.63 10.77 10.39
C SER A 273 8.46 10.79 9.39
N HIS A 274 8.63 11.45 8.23
CA HIS A 274 7.60 11.51 7.20
C HIS A 274 7.28 10.13 6.61
N LEU A 275 8.31 9.32 6.31
CA LEU A 275 8.16 7.96 5.78
C LEU A 275 7.42 7.04 6.75
N SER A 276 7.80 7.04 8.03
CA SER A 276 7.13 6.22 9.05
C SER A 276 5.67 6.66 9.27
N MET A 277 5.38 7.96 9.23
CA MET A 277 4.01 8.48 9.31
C MET A 277 3.16 8.10 8.09
N GLY A 278 3.71 8.18 6.88
CA GLY A 278 3.02 7.82 5.64
C GLY A 278 2.59 6.35 5.58
N PHE A 279 3.32 5.46 6.25
CA PHE A 279 2.95 4.04 6.35
C PHE A 279 1.77 3.79 7.30
N LEU A 280 1.75 4.47 8.45
CA LEU A 280 0.69 4.29 9.44
C LEU A 280 -0.66 4.86 8.97
N ALA A 281 -0.62 6.00 8.28
CA ALA A 281 -1.80 6.76 7.91
C ALA A 281 -2.32 6.50 6.49
N GLY A 282 -1.62 5.67 5.72
CA GLY A 282 -1.77 5.64 4.26
C GLY A 282 -1.04 6.82 3.62
N ILE A 283 -0.41 6.59 2.47
CA ILE A 283 0.42 7.60 1.82
C ILE A 283 -0.50 8.71 1.31
N SER A 284 -0.36 9.88 1.91
CA SER A 284 -1.14 11.05 1.53
C SER A 284 -0.74 11.46 0.11
N THR A 285 -1.70 11.44 -0.82
CA THR A 285 -1.56 12.15 -2.08
C THR A 285 -1.81 13.62 -1.79
N ASP A 286 -0.97 14.52 -2.29
CA ASP A 286 -1.22 15.95 -2.18
C ASP A 286 -2.56 16.25 -2.85
N TYR A 287 -3.53 16.70 -2.04
CA TYR A 287 -4.83 17.13 -2.52
C TYR A 287 -4.69 18.59 -2.97
N SER A 288 -4.95 18.85 -4.25
CA SER A 288 -4.90 20.19 -4.82
C SER A 288 -6.15 20.45 -5.64
N GLY A 289 -6.99 21.37 -5.14
CA GLY A 289 -8.19 21.85 -5.83
C GLY A 289 -9.42 20.98 -5.61
N SER A 290 -10.57 21.64 -5.45
CA SER A 290 -11.88 20.99 -5.36
C SER A 290 -12.40 20.60 -6.73
N SER A 291 -12.62 19.30 -6.95
CA SER A 291 -13.31 18.82 -8.15
C SER A 291 -14.82 19.13 -8.18
N ILE A 292 -15.39 19.61 -7.07
CA ILE A 292 -16.80 20.02 -6.99
C ILE A 292 -17.03 21.37 -7.67
N THR A 293 -16.04 22.26 -7.59
CA THR A 293 -16.12 23.59 -8.20
C THR A 293 -15.42 23.64 -9.57
N ALA A 294 -14.84 22.53 -10.02
CA ALA A 294 -13.98 22.48 -11.21
C ALA A 294 -14.76 22.62 -12.53
N ASP A 295 -16.02 22.22 -12.55
CA ASP A 295 -16.95 22.37 -13.68
C ASP A 295 -17.66 23.74 -13.68
N GLY A 296 -17.44 24.57 -12.64
CA GLY A 296 -18.10 25.87 -12.47
C GLY A 296 -19.60 25.80 -12.21
N SER A 297 -20.17 24.59 -12.05
CA SER A 297 -21.62 24.37 -11.90
C SER A 297 -22.08 24.62 -10.46
N THR A 298 -21.22 24.32 -9.48
CA THR A 298 -21.56 24.33 -8.06
C THR A 298 -20.70 25.36 -7.32
N ILE A 299 -21.34 26.41 -6.80
CA ILE A 299 -20.70 27.36 -5.88
C ILE A 299 -21.04 26.96 -4.45
N VAL A 300 -20.03 26.58 -3.67
CA VAL A 300 -20.20 26.24 -2.27
C VAL A 300 -20.45 27.53 -1.47
N THR A 301 -21.62 27.64 -0.84
CA THR A 301 -22.01 28.79 -0.01
C THR A 301 -22.17 28.38 1.46
N ALA A 302 -22.18 29.35 2.37
CA ALA A 302 -22.32 29.12 3.81
C ALA A 302 -23.58 28.33 4.18
N GLY A 303 -24.68 28.52 3.42
CA GLY A 303 -25.94 27.81 3.62
C GLY A 303 -25.90 26.34 3.22
N LEU A 304 -25.06 25.98 2.25
CA LEU A 304 -24.95 24.61 1.73
C LEU A 304 -24.07 23.72 2.60
N VAL A 305 -23.16 24.29 3.40
CA VAL A 305 -22.18 23.55 4.20
C VAL A 305 -22.83 22.49 5.08
N ASP A 306 -23.94 22.79 5.74
CA ASP A 306 -24.60 21.85 6.65
C ASP A 306 -25.09 20.58 5.94
N ALA A 307 -25.79 20.76 4.81
CA ALA A 307 -26.28 19.64 4.00
C ALA A 307 -25.11 18.83 3.41
N LEU A 308 -24.13 19.53 2.83
CA LEU A 308 -22.95 18.91 2.22
C LEU A 308 -22.16 18.04 3.22
N VAL A 309 -21.91 18.57 4.42
CA VAL A 309 -21.13 17.87 5.44
C VAL A 309 -21.90 16.70 6.04
N LYS A 310 -23.20 16.86 6.26
CA LYS A 310 -24.06 15.77 6.74
C LYS A 310 -24.11 14.61 5.77
N THR A 311 -24.11 14.85 4.47
CA THR A 311 -24.18 13.78 3.47
C THR A 311 -22.80 13.20 3.15
N HIS A 312 -21.83 14.03 2.77
CA HIS A 312 -20.62 13.58 2.08
C HIS A 312 -19.35 13.59 2.92
N ALA A 313 -19.32 14.26 4.07
CA ALA A 313 -18.07 14.39 4.82
C ALA A 313 -17.68 13.11 5.58
N PRO A 314 -16.37 12.86 5.77
CA PRO A 314 -15.90 11.80 6.65
C PRO A 314 -16.16 12.14 8.13
N MET A 315 -16.11 11.12 8.99
CA MET A 315 -16.48 11.22 10.40
C MET A 315 -15.68 12.29 11.16
N CYS A 316 -14.40 12.48 10.85
CA CYS A 316 -13.57 13.52 11.47
C CYS A 316 -14.14 14.93 11.27
N MET A 317 -14.70 15.22 10.10
CA MET A 317 -15.30 16.51 9.79
C MET A 317 -16.75 16.59 10.27
N LYS A 318 -17.52 15.48 10.20
CA LYS A 318 -18.87 15.41 10.78
C LYS A 318 -18.86 15.68 12.29
N ASN A 319 -17.87 15.15 13.01
CA ASN A 319 -17.72 15.39 14.44
C ASN A 319 -17.48 16.88 14.76
N LEU A 320 -16.59 17.53 14.00
CA LEU A 320 -16.31 18.96 14.16
C LEU A 320 -17.55 19.81 13.86
N HIS A 321 -18.27 19.50 12.78
CA HIS A 321 -19.49 20.21 12.39
C HIS A 321 -20.61 20.06 13.43
N THR A 322 -20.78 18.84 13.95
CA THR A 322 -21.79 18.55 14.98
C THR A 322 -21.45 19.26 16.29
N THR A 323 -20.17 19.23 16.70
CA THR A 323 -19.70 19.95 17.88
C THR A 323 -19.91 21.46 17.74
N LEU A 324 -19.57 22.03 16.57
CA LEU A 324 -19.76 23.44 16.27
C LEU A 324 -21.23 23.84 16.34
N THR A 325 -22.12 23.06 15.75
CA THR A 325 -23.57 23.33 15.75
C THR A 325 -24.18 23.23 17.15
N ALA A 326 -23.76 22.23 17.93
CA ALA A 326 -24.24 22.02 19.28
C ALA A 326 -23.78 23.14 20.24
N THR A 327 -22.47 23.34 20.34
CA THR A 327 -21.86 24.25 21.33
C THR A 327 -21.83 25.70 20.88
N GLY A 328 -21.89 25.95 19.57
CA GLY A 328 -21.65 27.28 18.99
C GLY A 328 -20.19 27.71 19.05
N HIS A 329 -19.24 26.79 19.24
CA HIS A 329 -17.81 27.11 19.26
C HIS A 329 -16.93 25.90 18.87
N LEU A 330 -15.71 26.19 18.39
CA LEU A 330 -14.64 25.21 18.23
C LEU A 330 -13.34 25.83 18.73
N LYS A 331 -12.47 25.03 19.33
CA LYS A 331 -11.13 25.46 19.76
C LYS A 331 -10.18 25.65 18.58
N HIS A 332 -9.01 26.24 18.84
CA HIS A 332 -8.03 26.64 17.82
C HIS A 332 -7.76 25.56 16.75
N TYR A 333 -7.34 24.37 17.16
CA TYR A 333 -7.00 23.29 16.22
C TYR A 333 -8.22 22.69 15.52
N GLY A 334 -9.39 22.67 16.16
CA GLY A 334 -10.66 22.29 15.53
C GLY A 334 -11.09 23.29 14.45
N ARG A 335 -10.96 24.60 14.74
CA ARG A 335 -11.19 25.65 13.75
C ARG A 335 -10.23 25.51 12.58
N LEU A 336 -8.94 25.30 12.84
CA LEU A 336 -7.93 25.15 11.79
C LEU A 336 -8.19 23.94 10.90
N GLN A 337 -8.41 22.76 11.48
CA GLN A 337 -8.70 21.54 10.72
C GLN A 337 -9.96 21.69 9.85
N TYR A 338 -11.02 22.27 10.42
CA TYR A 338 -12.29 22.41 9.71
C TYR A 338 -12.28 23.53 8.67
N ASN A 339 -11.68 24.67 8.99
CA ASN A 339 -11.59 25.81 8.07
C ASN A 339 -10.81 25.44 6.80
N LEU A 340 -9.66 24.77 6.96
CA LEU A 340 -8.86 24.35 5.80
C LEU A 340 -9.57 23.28 4.97
N PHE A 341 -10.34 22.38 5.60
CA PHE A 341 -11.20 21.43 4.89
C PHE A 341 -12.25 22.14 4.03
N LEU A 342 -12.96 23.12 4.59
CA LEU A 342 -13.99 23.90 3.87
C LEU A 342 -13.40 24.78 2.76
N LYS A 343 -12.22 25.36 2.98
CA LYS A 343 -11.48 26.09 1.96
C LYS A 343 -11.18 25.22 0.76
N GLU A 344 -10.57 24.05 0.98
CA GLU A 344 -10.25 23.09 -0.08
C GLU A 344 -11.50 22.43 -0.69
N LEU A 345 -12.66 22.51 -0.01
CA LEU A 345 -13.95 22.13 -0.60
C LEU A 345 -14.42 23.15 -1.66
N GLY A 346 -13.88 24.37 -1.63
CA GLY A 346 -14.24 25.46 -2.53
C GLY A 346 -15.12 26.54 -1.89
N LEU A 347 -15.28 26.56 -0.55
CA LEU A 347 -16.01 27.63 0.13
C LEU A 347 -15.20 28.94 0.04
N PRO A 348 -15.68 29.99 -0.64
CA PRO A 348 -14.94 31.24 -0.78
C PRO A 348 -14.84 31.97 0.57
N VAL A 349 -13.83 32.83 0.72
CA VAL A 349 -13.53 33.48 2.01
C VAL A 349 -14.70 34.29 2.57
N GLU A 350 -15.45 34.99 1.72
CA GLU A 350 -16.59 35.81 2.17
C GLU A 350 -17.71 34.93 2.73
N GLU A 351 -18.01 33.82 2.06
CA GLU A 351 -18.95 32.82 2.56
C GLU A 351 -18.43 32.10 3.81
N ALA A 352 -17.11 31.86 3.91
CA ALA A 352 -16.52 31.30 5.11
C ALA A 352 -16.70 32.23 6.32
N LEU A 353 -16.55 33.55 6.15
CA LEU A 353 -16.81 34.51 7.21
C LEU A 353 -18.27 34.50 7.65
N VAL A 354 -19.20 34.44 6.69
CA VAL A 354 -20.64 34.30 6.98
C VAL A 354 -20.92 32.99 7.73
N PHE A 355 -20.32 31.88 7.29
CA PHE A 355 -20.46 30.57 7.93
C PHE A 355 -19.97 30.58 9.39
N TRP A 356 -18.74 31.03 9.63
CA TRP A 356 -18.17 31.07 10.97
C TRP A 356 -18.91 32.05 11.88
N ARG A 357 -19.34 33.20 11.35
CA ARG A 357 -20.15 34.16 12.10
C ARG A 357 -21.47 33.54 12.54
N ARG A 358 -22.21 32.90 11.63
CA ARG A 358 -23.48 32.22 11.93
C ARG A 358 -23.32 31.07 12.92
N SER A 359 -22.22 30.33 12.80
CA SER A 359 -21.93 29.18 13.66
C SER A 359 -21.60 29.58 15.11
N PHE A 360 -20.96 30.74 15.31
CA PHE A 360 -20.67 31.27 16.64
C PHE A 360 -21.85 32.06 17.23
N LYS A 361 -22.96 31.34 17.45
CA LYS A 361 -24.26 31.85 17.93
C LYS A 361 -24.20 32.62 19.26
N ASN A 362 -23.23 32.34 20.12
CA ASN A 362 -23.08 32.96 21.44
C ASN A 362 -22.08 34.13 21.47
N MET A 363 -21.70 34.68 20.31
CA MET A 363 -20.69 35.73 20.20
C MET A 363 -21.23 36.96 19.45
N THR A 364 -20.81 38.14 19.89
CA THR A 364 -21.13 39.42 19.24
C THR A 364 -20.29 39.65 17.98
N ASP A 365 -20.81 40.45 17.05
CA ASP A 365 -20.13 40.79 15.79
C ASP A 365 -18.77 41.42 16.03
N ASP A 366 -18.68 42.36 16.98
CA ASP A 366 -17.43 43.05 17.30
C ASP A 366 -16.35 42.10 17.83
N LYS A 367 -16.75 41.14 18.69
CA LYS A 367 -15.82 40.15 19.22
C LYS A 367 -15.36 39.19 18.12
N PHE A 368 -16.29 38.75 17.26
CA PHE A 368 -15.96 37.91 16.10
C PHE A 368 -14.95 38.60 15.16
N ASN A 369 -15.21 39.86 14.83
CA ASN A 369 -14.37 40.64 13.92
C ASN A 369 -12.96 40.87 14.48
N LYS A 370 -12.83 41.10 15.80
CA LYS A 370 -11.53 41.30 16.45
C LYS A 370 -10.73 40.00 16.60
N GLU A 371 -11.38 38.91 16.99
CA GLU A 371 -10.67 37.69 17.39
C GLU A 371 -10.53 36.64 16.27
N TYR A 372 -11.47 36.59 15.30
CA TYR A 372 -11.58 35.45 14.37
C TYR A 372 -11.46 35.81 12.89
N ARG A 373 -11.91 37.00 12.48
CA ARG A 373 -11.89 37.43 11.07
C ARG A 373 -10.49 37.37 10.46
N TYR A 374 -9.48 37.84 11.21
CA TYR A 374 -8.08 37.78 10.81
C TYR A 374 -7.60 36.34 10.62
N ASN A 375 -7.86 35.45 11.59
CA ASN A 375 -7.42 34.05 11.52
C ASN A 375 -8.02 33.31 10.31
N ILE A 376 -9.30 33.57 10.01
CA ILE A 376 -9.98 32.99 8.84
C ILE A 376 -9.34 33.51 7.55
N ARG A 377 -9.14 34.83 7.39
CA ARG A 377 -8.50 35.40 6.18
C ARG A 377 -7.05 34.92 6.01
N HIS A 378 -6.31 34.79 7.11
CA HIS A 378 -4.97 34.22 7.12
C HIS A 378 -4.96 32.75 6.66
N GLY A 379 -5.92 31.92 7.07
CA GLY A 379 -6.05 30.53 6.60
C GLY A 379 -6.28 30.43 5.07
N TYR A 380 -6.91 31.45 4.48
CA TYR A 380 -7.12 31.59 3.04
C TYR A 380 -5.94 32.24 2.30
N GLY A 381 -4.85 32.61 3.00
CA GLY A 381 -3.66 33.20 2.40
C GLY A 381 -3.81 34.67 2.00
N LEU A 382 -4.86 35.36 2.46
CA LEU A 382 -5.13 36.76 2.15
C LEU A 382 -4.42 37.74 3.09
N GLU A 383 -3.82 37.24 4.17
CA GLU A 383 -3.13 38.03 5.21
C GLU A 383 -1.77 37.38 5.56
N GLY A 384 -0.82 38.17 6.08
CA GLY A 384 0.52 37.70 6.44
C GLY A 384 1.46 37.48 5.24
N ARG A 385 2.34 36.46 5.31
CA ARG A 385 3.28 36.07 4.23
C ARG A 385 2.60 35.49 2.96
N ARG A 386 1.26 35.54 2.88
CA ARG A 386 0.45 34.93 1.80
C ARG A 386 0.73 33.44 1.59
N MET A 387 1.02 32.70 2.68
CA MET A 387 1.22 31.26 2.59
C MET A 387 -0.13 30.56 2.44
N ASN A 388 -0.29 29.81 1.35
CA ASN A 388 -1.48 29.00 1.10
C ASN A 388 -1.39 27.70 1.93
N TYR A 389 -2.01 27.68 3.12
CA TYR A 389 -2.05 26.47 3.94
C TYR A 389 -2.98 25.42 3.31
N PRO A 390 -2.48 24.22 2.95
CA PRO A 390 -3.31 23.15 2.41
C PRO A 390 -4.15 22.51 3.51
N ALA A 391 -5.26 21.86 3.13
CA ALA A 391 -6.01 21.02 4.06
C ALA A 391 -5.15 19.94 4.70
N LYS A 392 -5.50 19.58 5.94
CA LYS A 392 -4.78 18.55 6.68
C LYS A 392 -5.11 17.18 6.10
N SER A 393 -4.09 16.45 5.65
CA SER A 393 -4.22 15.04 5.27
C SER A 393 -4.57 14.15 6.45
N CYS A 394 -5.06 12.93 6.18
CA CYS A 394 -5.32 11.95 7.24
C CYS A 394 -4.07 11.71 8.09
N ALA A 395 -2.88 11.67 7.47
CA ALA A 395 -1.61 11.54 8.18
C ALA A 395 -1.39 12.69 9.18
N ARG A 396 -1.54 13.94 8.75
CA ARG A 396 -1.40 15.10 9.64
C ARG A 396 -2.44 15.10 10.77
N ILE A 397 -3.69 14.78 10.46
CA ILE A 397 -4.79 14.69 11.45
C ILE A 397 -4.53 13.59 12.48
N LEU A 398 -3.89 12.49 12.07
CA LEU A 398 -3.57 11.38 12.95
C LEU A 398 -2.39 11.71 13.86
N THR A 399 -1.32 12.35 13.37
CA THR A 399 -0.04 12.42 14.07
C THR A 399 0.29 13.78 14.68
N GLN A 400 -0.21 14.87 14.10
CA GLN A 400 0.08 16.24 14.54
C GLN A 400 -1.05 16.79 15.39
N ASP A 401 -0.70 17.68 16.34
CA ASP A 401 -1.64 18.36 17.23
C ASP A 401 -2.64 17.39 17.89
N GLN A 402 -2.17 16.39 18.64
CA GLN A 402 -3.09 15.40 19.24
C GLN A 402 -4.13 16.08 20.15
N PRO A 403 -5.42 15.72 20.04
CA PRO A 403 -6.48 16.37 20.80
C PRO A 403 -6.37 16.05 22.29
N GLY A 404 -6.53 17.07 23.14
CA GLY A 404 -6.74 16.90 24.57
C GLY A 404 -8.18 16.48 24.91
N PRO A 405 -8.50 16.21 26.19
CA PRO A 405 -9.82 15.73 26.61
C PRO A 405 -11.00 16.66 26.27
N GLN A 406 -10.72 17.94 26.09
CA GLN A 406 -11.70 18.99 25.80
C GLN A 406 -11.65 19.44 24.34
N ASP A 407 -10.85 18.77 23.50
CA ASP A 407 -10.69 19.08 22.09
C ASP A 407 -11.52 18.12 21.24
N SER A 408 -12.05 18.63 20.13
CA SER A 408 -12.93 17.87 19.22
C SER A 408 -12.28 17.57 17.86
N HIS A 409 -11.02 17.95 17.66
CA HIS A 409 -10.27 17.75 16.41
C HIS A 409 -9.55 16.41 16.38
N GLY A 410 -8.87 16.12 15.27
CA GLY A 410 -8.20 14.85 15.05
C GLY A 410 -9.08 13.81 14.36
N CYS A 411 -8.61 12.57 14.36
CA CYS A 411 -9.28 11.43 13.74
C CYS A 411 -10.05 10.62 14.81
N PRO A 412 -11.38 10.48 14.71
CA PRO A 412 -12.17 9.69 15.65
C PRO A 412 -11.67 8.24 15.77
N PHE A 413 -11.24 7.63 14.66
CA PHE A 413 -10.73 6.25 14.66
C PHE A 413 -9.47 6.06 15.50
N ARG A 414 -8.68 7.11 15.76
CA ARG A 414 -7.47 7.04 16.60
C ARG A 414 -7.70 7.57 18.00
N HIS A 415 -8.45 8.67 18.14
CA HIS A 415 -8.49 9.44 19.38
C HIS A 415 -9.74 9.16 20.22
N PHE A 416 -10.80 8.57 19.67
CA PHE A 416 -11.97 8.21 20.48
C PHE A 416 -11.73 6.88 21.19
N SER A 417 -12.34 6.74 22.38
CA SER A 417 -12.50 5.43 22.99
C SER A 417 -13.39 4.54 22.10
N THR A 418 -13.26 3.22 22.24
CA THR A 418 -14.09 2.27 21.48
C THR A 418 -15.59 2.52 21.68
N THR A 419 -15.99 2.92 22.89
CA THR A 419 -17.38 3.26 23.22
C THR A 419 -17.84 4.52 22.51
N ASN A 420 -17.04 5.60 22.56
CA ASN A 420 -17.40 6.86 21.90
C ASN A 420 -17.39 6.72 20.38
N LEU A 421 -16.49 5.90 19.84
CA LEU A 421 -16.43 5.60 18.41
C LEU A 421 -17.67 4.81 17.96
N SER A 422 -18.12 3.83 18.75
CA SER A 422 -19.37 3.08 18.49
C SER A 422 -20.59 4.01 18.50
N ALA A 423 -20.71 4.87 19.51
CA ALA A 423 -21.77 5.87 19.57
C ALA A 423 -21.76 6.82 18.36
N ALA A 424 -20.57 7.30 17.95
CA ALA A 424 -20.42 8.18 16.80
C ALA A 424 -20.77 7.49 15.46
N MET A 425 -20.44 6.20 15.30
CA MET A 425 -20.84 5.39 14.14
C MET A 425 -22.36 5.28 14.01
N VAL A 426 -23.05 5.02 15.12
CA VAL A 426 -24.52 4.97 15.15
C VAL A 426 -25.10 6.36 14.85
N GLN A 427 -24.62 7.40 15.54
CA GLN A 427 -25.16 8.75 15.42
C GLN A 427 -25.01 9.33 14.00
N HIS A 428 -23.85 9.16 13.35
CA HIS A 428 -23.56 9.80 12.07
C HIS A 428 -23.92 8.98 10.85
N TYR A 429 -24.04 7.65 10.99
CA TYR A 429 -24.17 6.73 9.86
C TYR A 429 -25.22 5.63 10.07
N GLY A 430 -25.75 5.45 11.29
CA GLY A 430 -26.75 4.43 11.57
C GLY A 430 -26.26 2.98 11.43
N LEU A 431 -24.96 2.73 11.65
CA LEU A 431 -24.35 1.41 11.45
C LEU A 431 -24.85 0.37 12.46
N ASN A 432 -25.06 -0.87 12.01
CA ASN A 432 -25.44 -1.98 12.87
C ASN A 432 -24.23 -2.60 13.62
N GLN A 433 -24.50 -3.48 14.59
CA GLN A 433 -23.45 -4.05 15.46
C GLN A 433 -22.41 -4.89 14.70
N SER A 434 -22.83 -5.58 13.63
CA SER A 434 -21.95 -6.41 12.80
C SER A 434 -20.94 -5.55 12.03
N GLU A 435 -21.44 -4.50 11.37
CA GLU A 435 -20.64 -3.51 10.64
C GLU A 435 -19.63 -2.80 11.57
N GLN A 436 -20.08 -2.40 12.75
CA GLN A 436 -19.22 -1.77 13.75
C GLN A 436 -18.08 -2.71 14.20
N SER A 437 -18.35 -4.00 14.35
CA SER A 437 -17.35 -4.97 14.81
C SER A 437 -16.18 -5.10 13.83
N GLU A 438 -16.46 -5.07 12.53
CA GLU A 438 -15.43 -5.08 11.48
C GLU A 438 -14.56 -3.81 11.52
N ILE A 439 -15.18 -2.65 11.68
CA ILE A 439 -14.49 -1.35 11.77
C ILE A 439 -13.62 -1.28 13.03
N LEU A 440 -14.17 -1.69 14.18
CA LEU A 440 -13.44 -1.71 15.46
C LEU A 440 -12.25 -2.67 15.43
N SER A 441 -12.35 -3.80 14.71
CA SER A 441 -11.22 -4.71 14.50
C SER A 441 -10.08 -4.02 13.75
N SER A 442 -10.38 -3.31 12.65
CA SER A 442 -9.40 -2.53 11.89
C SER A 442 -8.75 -1.43 12.75
N VAL A 443 -9.53 -0.76 13.60
CA VAL A 443 -9.04 0.27 14.53
C VAL A 443 -8.08 -0.32 15.57
N LYS A 444 -8.42 -1.48 16.16
CA LYS A 444 -7.54 -2.18 17.11
C LYS A 444 -6.20 -2.58 16.50
N GLN A 445 -6.18 -2.86 15.20
CA GLN A 445 -4.95 -3.16 14.45
C GLN A 445 -4.18 -1.89 14.02
N GLY A 446 -4.69 -0.69 14.32
CA GLY A 446 -4.06 0.57 13.92
C GLY A 446 -4.30 0.97 12.46
N HIS A 447 -5.21 0.30 11.75
CA HIS A 447 -5.55 0.58 10.35
C HIS A 447 -6.68 1.62 10.24
N TYR A 448 -6.44 2.83 10.75
CA TYR A 448 -7.46 3.88 10.85
C TYR A 448 -8.03 4.34 9.49
N HIS A 449 -7.17 4.43 8.47
CA HIS A 449 -7.58 4.81 7.12
C HIS A 449 -8.47 3.75 6.47
N VAL A 450 -8.16 2.46 6.68
CA VAL A 450 -8.99 1.33 6.23
C VAL A 450 -10.34 1.32 6.95
N ALA A 451 -10.36 1.62 8.26
CA ALA A 451 -11.60 1.78 9.01
C ALA A 451 -12.49 2.90 8.43
N CYS A 452 -11.91 4.04 8.07
CA CYS A 452 -12.62 5.12 7.40
C CYS A 452 -13.11 4.73 5.99
N THR A 453 -12.29 4.01 5.21
CA THR A 453 -12.69 3.45 3.92
C THR A 453 -13.85 2.47 4.07
N ARG A 454 -13.85 1.66 5.13
CA ARG A 454 -14.92 0.69 5.35
C ARG A 454 -16.26 1.37 5.60
N ILE A 455 -16.27 2.47 6.36
CA ILE A 455 -17.49 3.29 6.51
C ILE A 455 -17.95 3.82 5.16
N PHE A 456 -17.03 4.34 4.34
CA PHE A 456 -17.37 4.81 2.99
C PHE A 456 -18.06 3.72 2.16
N GLU A 457 -17.51 2.51 2.13
CA GLU A 457 -18.07 1.38 1.39
C GLU A 457 -19.47 0.99 1.88
N ILE A 458 -19.70 1.00 3.19
CA ILE A 458 -21.01 0.66 3.77
C ILE A 458 -22.04 1.75 3.44
N THR A 459 -21.68 3.03 3.62
CA THR A 459 -22.62 4.13 3.42
C THR A 459 -22.96 4.38 1.95
N HIS A 460 -22.08 3.95 1.03
CA HIS A 460 -22.25 4.11 -0.41
C HIS A 460 -22.63 2.81 -1.13
N GLN A 461 -23.11 1.80 -0.40
CA GLN A 461 -23.48 0.52 -1.00
C GLN A 461 -24.63 0.65 -2.00
N ARG A 462 -25.55 1.60 -1.78
CA ARG A 462 -26.67 1.89 -2.71
C ARG A 462 -26.18 2.49 -4.02
N GLN A 463 -25.11 3.29 -3.96
CA GLN A 463 -24.39 3.89 -5.09
C GLN A 463 -23.51 2.88 -5.87
N GLY A 464 -23.62 1.58 -5.57
CA GLY A 464 -22.89 0.52 -6.27
C GLY A 464 -21.48 0.23 -5.73
N VAL A 465 -21.05 0.87 -4.65
CA VAL A 465 -19.74 0.60 -4.03
C VAL A 465 -19.78 -0.75 -3.31
N LYS A 466 -18.95 -1.69 -3.75
CA LYS A 466 -18.81 -3.01 -3.09
C LYS A 466 -17.67 -3.00 -2.08
N LYS A 467 -17.71 -3.95 -1.15
CA LYS A 467 -16.62 -4.19 -0.19
C LYS A 467 -15.29 -4.39 -0.93
N GLY A 468 -14.26 -3.68 -0.50
CA GLY A 468 -12.90 -3.77 -1.05
C GLY A 468 -12.63 -2.90 -2.28
N GLN A 469 -13.66 -2.24 -2.83
CA GLN A 469 -13.53 -1.32 -3.97
C GLN A 469 -13.06 0.09 -3.58
N GLY A 470 -13.08 0.45 -2.30
CA GLY A 470 -12.56 1.73 -1.82
C GLY A 470 -13.24 2.95 -2.47
N LEU A 471 -12.48 4.03 -2.63
CA LEU A 471 -12.97 5.33 -3.10
C LEU A 471 -13.17 5.45 -4.63
N ASP A 472 -12.48 4.63 -5.41
CA ASP A 472 -12.37 4.77 -6.88
C ASP A 472 -12.84 3.52 -7.65
N GLY A 473 -13.42 2.53 -6.95
CA GLY A 473 -13.79 1.26 -7.55
C GLY A 473 -12.63 0.25 -7.68
N ARG A 474 -11.37 0.69 -7.53
CA ARG A 474 -10.15 -0.12 -7.68
C ARG A 474 -9.47 -0.42 -6.35
N GLY A 475 -10.03 0.08 -5.26
CA GLY A 475 -9.57 -0.15 -3.91
C GLY A 475 -8.68 0.96 -3.36
N GLU A 476 -8.79 2.19 -3.86
CA GLU A 476 -8.16 3.36 -3.24
C GLU A 476 -8.65 3.53 -1.79
N THR A 477 -7.74 3.59 -0.82
CA THR A 477 -8.06 3.86 0.59
C THR A 477 -8.13 5.35 0.87
N VAL A 478 -8.80 5.74 1.97
CA VAL A 478 -8.97 7.13 2.35
C VAL A 478 -7.68 7.70 2.95
N THR A 479 -7.02 8.58 2.21
CA THR A 479 -5.77 9.25 2.65
C THR A 479 -5.94 10.75 2.92
N HIS A 480 -7.07 11.33 2.50
CA HIS A 480 -7.40 12.74 2.72
C HIS A 480 -8.91 12.96 2.94
N PRO A 481 -9.34 13.82 3.89
CA PRO A 481 -10.75 14.09 4.13
C PRO A 481 -11.51 14.67 2.93
N ASN A 482 -10.91 15.61 2.20
CA ASN A 482 -11.50 16.16 0.97
C ASN A 482 -11.64 15.10 -0.13
N ARG A 483 -10.70 14.15 -0.24
CA ARG A 483 -10.79 13.04 -1.21
C ARG A 483 -11.98 12.12 -0.92
N TYR A 484 -12.22 11.79 0.35
CA TYR A 484 -13.44 11.08 0.77
C TYR A 484 -14.69 11.84 0.33
N PHE A 485 -14.73 13.14 0.62
CA PHE A 485 -15.89 13.99 0.31
C PHE A 485 -16.16 14.00 -1.20
N GLU A 486 -15.13 14.23 -2.02
CA GLU A 486 -15.29 14.28 -3.47
C GLU A 486 -15.80 12.98 -4.06
N SER A 487 -15.25 11.84 -3.63
CA SER A 487 -15.72 10.53 -4.08
C SER A 487 -17.19 10.33 -3.71
N SER A 488 -17.59 10.71 -2.49
CA SER A 488 -18.99 10.65 -2.06
C SER A 488 -19.89 11.56 -2.91
N TRP A 489 -19.45 12.79 -3.20
CA TRP A 489 -20.19 13.73 -4.03
C TRP A 489 -20.37 13.21 -5.46
N LYS A 490 -19.29 12.75 -6.11
CA LYS A 490 -19.32 12.23 -7.48
C LYS A 490 -20.28 11.04 -7.65
N LEU A 491 -20.33 10.15 -6.66
CA LEU A 491 -21.26 9.03 -6.67
C LEU A 491 -22.72 9.52 -6.65
N SER A 492 -23.04 10.54 -5.84
CA SER A 492 -24.40 11.09 -5.79
C SER A 492 -24.83 11.82 -7.07
N GLN A 493 -23.90 12.46 -7.79
CA GLN A 493 -24.17 13.11 -9.07
C GLN A 493 -24.43 12.10 -10.20
N THR A 494 -23.79 10.92 -10.11
CA THR A 494 -23.96 9.84 -11.10
C THR A 494 -25.32 9.15 -10.94
N GLU A 495 -25.85 9.06 -9.71
CA GLU A 495 -27.23 8.59 -9.47
C GLU A 495 -28.28 9.58 -10.02
N GLY A 496 -28.07 10.88 -9.84
CA GLY A 496 -29.03 11.92 -10.28
C GLY A 496 -29.11 12.15 -11.80
N SER A 497 -28.16 11.62 -12.58
CA SER A 497 -28.14 11.72 -14.05
C SER A 497 -28.65 10.45 -14.77
N GLY A 498 -29.03 9.41 -14.00
CA GLY A 498 -29.50 8.12 -14.52
C GLY A 498 -31.01 7.96 -14.67
N GLU A 499 -31.83 8.87 -14.14
CA GLU A 499 -33.30 8.84 -14.28
C GLU A 499 -33.75 9.88 -15.31
N GLY A 500 -33.49 9.63 -16.60
CA GLY A 500 -33.90 10.57 -17.64
C GLY A 500 -33.40 10.33 -19.07
N SER A 501 -33.12 9.09 -19.50
CA SER A 501 -33.04 8.78 -20.93
C SER A 501 -33.29 7.29 -21.20
N ASP A 502 -34.52 6.84 -21.01
CA ASP A 502 -35.01 5.68 -21.77
C ASP A 502 -35.75 6.22 -22.99
N GLY A 503 -35.11 6.10 -24.15
CA GLY A 503 -35.54 6.81 -25.35
C GLY A 503 -34.61 6.59 -26.54
N SER A 504 -34.62 5.36 -27.05
CA SER A 504 -34.29 5.02 -28.44
C SER A 504 -32.83 5.16 -28.87
N GLN A 505 -32.16 4.03 -29.05
CA GLN A 505 -31.71 3.57 -30.38
C GLN A 505 -31.06 2.19 -30.27
N ARG A 506 -31.78 1.19 -30.80
CA ARG A 506 -31.16 -0.03 -31.31
C ARG A 506 -30.20 0.38 -32.41
N ASN A 507 -28.95 -0.09 -32.34
CA ASN A 507 -28.17 -0.29 -33.55
C ASN A 507 -27.35 -1.57 -33.43
N SER A 508 -27.62 -2.45 -34.39
CA SER A 508 -26.91 -3.69 -34.69
C SER A 508 -25.45 -3.41 -35.06
N PRO A 509 -24.53 -4.36 -34.88
CA PRO A 509 -23.14 -4.21 -35.31
C PRO A 509 -22.99 -4.53 -36.81
N GLU A 510 -22.51 -3.57 -37.59
CA GLU A 510 -21.99 -3.79 -38.94
C GLU A 510 -20.59 -4.43 -38.86
N GLN A 511 -20.43 -5.57 -39.53
CA GLN A 511 -19.13 -6.19 -39.83
C GLN A 511 -18.52 -5.57 -41.10
N PRO A 512 -17.18 -5.55 -41.23
CA PRO A 512 -16.51 -5.14 -42.46
C PRO A 512 -16.59 -6.25 -43.52
N VAL A 513 -16.71 -5.79 -44.76
CA VAL A 513 -16.78 -6.58 -45.99
C VAL A 513 -15.37 -7.01 -46.41
N ASP A 514 -15.16 -8.30 -46.66
CA ASP A 514 -14.14 -8.77 -47.59
C ASP A 514 -14.72 -9.90 -48.45
N LEU A 515 -14.54 -9.75 -49.75
CA LEU A 515 -14.97 -10.63 -50.83
C LEU A 515 -14.08 -11.89 -50.87
N ASP A 516 -14.65 -13.09 -51.02
CA ASP A 516 -14.53 -13.85 -52.28
C ASP A 516 -15.39 -15.14 -52.30
N SER A 517 -16.03 -15.34 -53.45
CA SER A 517 -16.47 -16.55 -54.19
C SER A 517 -16.94 -17.88 -53.54
N THR A 518 -18.14 -18.29 -54.01
CA THR A 518 -18.60 -19.66 -54.42
C THR A 518 -18.66 -20.74 -53.33
N ASP A 519 -19.68 -21.58 -53.15
CA ASP A 519 -20.53 -22.30 -54.10
C ASP A 519 -21.74 -22.91 -53.34
N ALA A 520 -22.72 -23.37 -54.10
CA ALA A 520 -24.03 -23.90 -53.69
C ALA A 520 -23.99 -25.13 -52.74
N THR A 521 -25.03 -25.31 -51.92
CA THR A 521 -26.09 -26.33 -52.10
C THR A 521 -27.07 -26.39 -50.93
N GLU A 522 -28.34 -26.50 -51.29
CA GLU A 522 -29.47 -26.87 -50.44
C GLU A 522 -29.30 -28.30 -49.87
N GLU A 523 -29.83 -28.58 -48.68
CA GLU A 523 -30.81 -29.67 -48.54
C GLU A 523 -31.56 -29.66 -47.20
N ARG A 524 -32.84 -30.00 -47.33
CA ARG A 524 -33.86 -30.16 -46.29
C ARG A 524 -33.62 -31.42 -45.47
N SER A 525 -34.16 -31.49 -44.25
CA SER A 525 -35.22 -32.47 -43.90
C SER A 525 -35.63 -32.41 -42.43
N ALA A 526 -36.88 -32.78 -42.20
CA ALA A 526 -37.72 -32.49 -41.05
C ALA A 526 -37.86 -33.68 -40.08
N ALA A 527 -38.76 -33.47 -39.08
CA ALA A 527 -39.51 -34.46 -38.28
C ALA A 527 -38.84 -34.89 -36.97
N GLN A 528 -39.52 -35.07 -35.82
CA GLN A 528 -40.94 -35.05 -35.48
C GLN A 528 -41.10 -35.19 -33.94
N GLN A 529 -42.31 -34.90 -33.45
CA GLN A 529 -43.00 -35.49 -32.28
C GLN A 529 -42.80 -34.89 -30.86
N GLN A 530 -43.76 -34.02 -30.54
CA GLN A 530 -44.53 -33.92 -29.28
C GLN A 530 -45.45 -35.16 -29.05
N PRO A 531 -46.29 -35.29 -27.98
CA PRO A 531 -46.41 -34.55 -26.69
C PRO A 531 -46.76 -35.44 -25.46
N SER A 532 -47.06 -34.75 -24.34
CA SER A 532 -48.15 -35.01 -23.37
C SER A 532 -47.82 -35.91 -22.17
N THR A 533 -48.34 -35.75 -20.94
CA THR A 533 -49.01 -34.70 -20.13
C THR A 533 -49.29 -35.34 -18.75
N THR A 534 -49.80 -34.55 -17.79
CA THR A 534 -50.50 -34.89 -16.51
C THR A 534 -49.61 -34.82 -15.25
N ALA A 535 -49.76 -33.78 -14.40
CA ALA A 535 -50.82 -33.47 -13.41
C ALA A 535 -50.59 -34.29 -12.12
N ALA A 536 -50.26 -33.75 -10.93
CA ALA A 536 -50.86 -32.73 -10.06
C ALA A 536 -51.31 -33.41 -8.74
N THR A 537 -51.40 -32.62 -7.66
CA THR A 537 -51.89 -32.91 -6.27
C THR A 537 -50.91 -33.68 -5.36
N GLU A 538 -50.74 -33.38 -4.06
CA GLU A 538 -51.55 -32.66 -3.07
C GLU A 538 -50.71 -32.32 -1.80
N ALA A 539 -51.30 -31.54 -0.90
CA ALA A 539 -50.71 -30.93 0.31
C ALA A 539 -50.96 -31.73 1.61
N ASP A 540 -50.17 -31.42 2.65
CA ASP A 540 -50.43 -31.44 4.12
C ASP A 540 -49.08 -31.61 4.85
N GLY A 541 -48.71 -31.01 5.98
CA GLY A 541 -49.46 -30.45 7.11
C GLY A 541 -49.15 -31.27 8.39
N MET A 542 -48.68 -30.63 9.49
CA MET A 542 -48.49 -31.16 10.88
C MET A 542 -47.28 -32.11 11.13
N ASP A 543 -46.60 -32.21 12.29
CA ASP A 543 -46.54 -31.50 13.58
C ASP A 543 -45.27 -31.97 14.34
N GLU A 544 -44.91 -31.27 15.43
CA GLU A 544 -44.14 -31.69 16.63
C GLU A 544 -42.84 -32.55 16.53
N SER A 545 -41.70 -31.95 16.89
CA SER A 545 -40.84 -32.28 18.06
C SER A 545 -39.54 -31.49 18.06
#